data_AF-A0A519Q4C5-F1
#
_entry.id   AF-A0A519Q4C5-F1
#
_cell.length_a   1.000
_cell.length_b   1.000
_cell.length_c   1.000
_cell.angle_alpha   90.00
_cell.angle_beta   90.00
_cell.angle_gamma   90.00
#
_symmetry.space_group_name_H-M   'P 1'
#
loop_
_entity.id
_entity.type
_entity.pdbx_description
1 polymer ?
#
loop_
_entity_poly.entity_id
_entity_poly.type
_entity_poly.pdbx_seq_one_letter_code
_entity_poly.pdbx_strand_id
1 'polypeptide(L)'
;MKQFFLTVLGVFAGLVLFLIVLPIVLISMAVASASGPETPSTGVLELDLREGLSDQASSNPLAAFGGSKMSVLQVVDVLHQASEDRSIKALLVRLPEGGMTPASADEVRQAIRRFRAAGKPVLAHSQGFQPSG
;
A
#
# COMPACT_ATOMS: atom_id res chain seq x y z
N MET A 1 47.76 8.06 -31.66
CA MET A 1 47.85 8.50 -30.24
C MET A 1 46.72 9.47 -29.85
N LYS A 2 46.46 10.56 -30.60
CA LYS A 2 45.41 11.54 -30.26
C LYS A 2 43.99 10.95 -30.08
N GLN A 3 43.58 10.01 -30.96
CA GLN A 3 42.27 9.35 -30.86
C GLN A 3 42.09 8.50 -29.59
N PHE A 4 43.16 7.88 -29.08
CA PHE A 4 43.10 7.08 -27.85
C PHE A 4 42.80 7.94 -26.62
N PHE A 5 43.47 9.08 -26.48
CA PHE A 5 43.23 9.98 -25.35
C PHE A 5 41.83 10.62 -25.41
N LEU A 6 41.32 10.88 -26.61
CA LEU A 6 40.00 11.49 -26.79
C LEU A 6 38.85 10.53 -26.43
N THR A 7 38.97 9.24 -26.78
CA THR A 7 37.97 8.23 -26.40
C THR A 7 38.04 7.88 -24.93
N VAL A 8 39.24 7.76 -24.33
CA VAL A 8 39.41 7.53 -22.89
C VAL A 8 38.83 8.68 -22.08
N LEU A 9 39.09 9.93 -22.47
CA LEU A 9 38.54 11.10 -21.80
C LEU A 9 37.00 11.16 -21.92
N GLY A 10 36.45 10.86 -23.11
CA GLY A 10 35.01 10.83 -23.33
C GLY A 10 34.29 9.77 -22.49
N VAL A 11 34.83 8.54 -22.43
CA VAL A 11 34.28 7.47 -21.59
C VAL A 11 34.38 7.82 -20.11
N PHE A 12 35.52 8.38 -19.67
CA PHE A 12 35.70 8.79 -18.28
C PHE A 12 34.73 9.92 -17.89
N ALA A 13 34.58 10.95 -18.73
CA ALA A 13 33.63 12.02 -18.52
C ALA A 13 32.18 11.50 -18.49
N GLY A 14 31.83 10.59 -19.39
CA GLY A 14 30.52 9.93 -19.41
C GLY A 14 30.26 9.10 -18.16
N LEU A 15 31.25 8.34 -17.67
CA LEU A 15 31.13 7.55 -16.46
C LEU A 15 30.97 8.44 -15.22
N VAL A 16 31.77 9.50 -15.10
CA VAL A 16 31.65 10.47 -14.00
C VAL A 16 30.28 11.15 -14.03
N LEU A 17 29.81 11.57 -15.21
CA LEU A 17 28.48 12.15 -15.36
C LEU A 17 27.40 11.14 -14.96
N PHE A 18 27.49 9.88 -15.40
CA PHE A 18 26.54 8.83 -15.04
C PHE A 18 26.52 8.58 -13.52
N LEU A 19 27.68 8.49 -12.88
CA LEU A 19 27.80 8.28 -11.44
C LEU A 19 27.33 9.47 -10.59
N ILE A 20 27.15 10.66 -11.18
CA ILE A 20 26.59 11.84 -10.50
C ILE A 20 25.10 11.98 -10.81
N VAL A 21 24.73 11.93 -12.09
CA VAL A 21 23.35 12.16 -12.55
C VAL A 21 22.43 11.02 -12.11
N LEU A 22 22.87 9.76 -12.24
CA LEU A 22 22.03 8.62 -11.85
C LEU A 22 21.63 8.67 -10.37
N PRO A 23 22.53 8.81 -9.39
CA PRO A 23 22.11 8.89 -7.99
C PRO A 23 21.27 10.14 -7.71
N ILE A 24 21.53 11.29 -8.35
CA ILE A 24 20.66 12.47 -8.17
C ILE A 24 19.23 12.16 -8.64
N VAL A 25 19.07 11.49 -9.79
CA VAL A 25 17.76 11.09 -10.31
C VAL A 25 17.11 10.03 -9.43
N LEU A 26 17.87 9.04 -8.95
CA LEU A 26 17.34 8.01 -8.06
C LEU A 26 16.91 8.60 -6.70
N ILE A 27 17.70 9.51 -6.13
CA ILE A 27 17.37 10.21 -4.90
C ILE A 27 16.17 11.13 -5.12
N SER A 28 16.09 11.86 -6.23
CA SER A 28 14.94 12.72 -6.50
C SER A 28 13.66 11.90 -6.68
N MET A 29 13.73 10.76 -7.37
CA MET A 29 12.62 9.80 -7.45
C MET A 29 12.23 9.25 -6.08
N ALA A 30 13.21 8.88 -5.25
CA ALA A 30 12.95 8.33 -3.91
C ALA A 30 12.36 9.37 -2.95
N VAL A 31 12.78 10.63 -3.04
CA VAL A 31 12.21 11.73 -2.27
C VAL A 31 10.80 12.06 -2.78
N ALA A 32 10.60 12.08 -4.10
CA ALA A 32 9.28 12.31 -4.68
C ALA A 32 8.27 11.21 -4.31
N SER A 33 8.71 9.95 -4.20
CA SER A 33 7.85 8.85 -3.75
C SER A 33 7.62 8.83 -2.23
N ALA A 34 8.49 9.45 -1.44
CA ALA A 34 8.33 9.59 0.00
C ALA A 34 7.34 10.71 0.40
N SER A 35 7.12 11.68 -0.49
CA SER A 35 6.07 12.69 -0.36
C SER A 35 4.69 12.03 -0.59
N GLY A 36 4.19 11.32 0.42
CA GLY A 36 2.84 10.78 0.41
C GLY A 36 1.80 11.91 0.23
N PRO A 37 0.61 11.60 -0.33
CA PRO A 37 -0.45 12.59 -0.49
C PRO A 37 -0.76 13.28 0.85
N GLU A 38 -0.96 14.60 0.82
CA GLU A 38 -1.28 15.37 2.04
C GLU A 38 -2.49 14.75 2.72
N THR A 39 -2.24 14.09 3.85
CA THR A 39 -3.28 13.34 4.55
C THR A 39 -4.20 14.36 5.19
N PRO A 40 -5.50 14.42 4.81
CA PRO A 40 -6.40 15.38 5.39
C PRO A 40 -6.48 15.17 6.90
N SER A 41 -6.59 16.25 7.66
CA SER A 41 -6.64 16.24 9.13
C SER A 41 -7.81 15.43 9.70
N THR A 42 -8.77 15.05 8.85
CA THR A 42 -9.87 14.17 9.19
C THR A 42 -10.29 13.37 7.95
N GLY A 43 -10.57 12.08 8.11
CA GLY A 43 -10.89 11.18 7.00
C GLY A 43 -11.79 10.00 7.35
N VAL A 44 -12.25 9.31 6.31
CA VAL A 44 -12.93 8.01 6.38
C VAL A 44 -11.96 6.97 5.86
N LEU A 45 -11.77 5.89 6.61
CA LEU A 45 -10.92 4.78 6.20
C LEU A 45 -11.70 3.91 5.21
N GLU A 46 -11.19 3.73 4.00
CA GLU A 46 -11.74 2.79 3.03
C GLU A 46 -11.01 1.45 3.15
N LEU A 47 -11.76 0.38 3.37
CA LEU A 47 -11.31 -1.01 3.32
C LEU A 47 -11.88 -1.66 2.06
N ASP A 48 -11.06 -1.77 1.02
CA ASP A 48 -11.46 -2.43 -0.23
C ASP A 48 -11.11 -3.92 -0.19
N LEU A 49 -12.13 -4.78 -0.09
CA LEU A 49 -11.96 -6.23 -0.07
C LEU A 49 -12.13 -6.87 -1.45
N ARG A 50 -12.33 -6.08 -2.52
CA ARG A 50 -12.61 -6.60 -3.86
C ARG A 50 -11.41 -7.27 -4.51
N GLU A 51 -10.18 -6.87 -4.15
CA GLU A 51 -8.95 -7.47 -4.69
C GLU A 51 -8.52 -8.78 -3.98
N GLY A 52 -9.29 -9.20 -2.98
CA GLY A 52 -8.97 -10.35 -2.13
C GLY A 52 -7.85 -10.06 -1.12
N LEU A 53 -7.72 -10.92 -0.12
CA LEU A 53 -6.68 -10.82 0.92
C LEU A 53 -5.74 -12.02 0.85
N SER A 54 -4.46 -11.80 1.16
CA SER A 54 -3.52 -12.88 1.48
C SER A 54 -3.49 -13.13 2.99
N ASP A 55 -3.08 -14.32 3.43
CA ASP A 55 -2.93 -14.57 4.87
C ASP A 55 -1.72 -13.81 5.46
N GLN A 56 -0.63 -13.73 4.71
CA GLN A 56 0.59 -13.04 5.13
C GLN A 56 0.97 -11.91 4.18
N ALA A 57 1.61 -10.89 4.76
CA ALA A 57 2.26 -9.84 4.00
C ALA A 57 3.38 -10.44 3.17
N SER A 58 3.58 -9.95 1.94
CA SER A 58 4.69 -10.41 1.12
C SER A 58 6.02 -10.06 1.79
N SER A 59 6.86 -11.06 2.06
CA SER A 59 8.24 -10.87 2.52
C SER A 59 9.21 -10.66 1.35
N ASN A 60 8.71 -10.59 0.11
CA ASN A 60 9.54 -10.44 -1.07
C ASN A 60 9.93 -8.97 -1.27
N PRO A 61 11.23 -8.62 -1.29
CA PRO A 61 11.68 -7.24 -1.52
C PRO A 61 11.29 -6.67 -2.90
N LEU A 62 10.86 -7.51 -3.84
CA LEU A 62 10.37 -7.09 -5.16
C LEU A 62 8.83 -7.06 -5.25
N ALA A 63 8.11 -7.29 -4.15
CA ALA A 63 6.64 -7.30 -4.13
C ALA A 63 6.01 -5.96 -4.57
N ALA A 64 6.74 -4.86 -4.42
CA ALA A 64 6.33 -3.54 -4.88
C ALA A 64 6.05 -3.50 -6.40
N PHE A 65 6.69 -4.37 -7.19
CA PHE A 65 6.50 -4.45 -8.65
C PHE A 65 5.39 -5.43 -9.06
N GLY A 66 4.89 -6.26 -8.14
CA GLY A 66 3.96 -7.35 -8.44
C GLY A 66 2.49 -7.08 -8.08
N GLY A 67 2.18 -5.88 -7.60
CA GLY A 67 0.89 -5.60 -6.96
C GLY A 67 0.89 -6.16 -5.53
N SER A 68 0.95 -5.26 -4.55
CA SER A 68 0.91 -5.67 -3.14
C SER A 68 -0.52 -5.99 -2.75
N LYS A 69 -0.85 -7.28 -2.63
CA LYS A 69 -2.09 -7.72 -2.01
C LYS A 69 -2.02 -7.47 -0.50
N MET A 70 -3.07 -6.87 0.04
CA MET A 70 -3.18 -6.64 1.48
C MET A 70 -3.37 -7.96 2.22
N SER A 71 -2.70 -8.11 3.36
CA SER A 71 -2.87 -9.30 4.18
C SER A 71 -3.96 -9.14 5.24
N VAL A 72 -4.54 -10.25 5.69
CA VAL A 72 -5.53 -10.25 6.78
C VAL A 72 -4.93 -9.63 8.05
N LEU A 73 -3.69 -9.98 8.39
CA LEU A 73 -2.98 -9.41 9.54
C LEU A 73 -2.82 -7.88 9.41
N GLN A 74 -2.47 -7.39 8.22
CA GLN A 74 -2.40 -5.96 7.96
C GLN A 74 -3.75 -5.26 8.16
N VAL A 75 -4.86 -5.88 7.72
CA VAL A 75 -6.20 -5.34 7.96
C VAL A 75 -6.49 -5.24 9.46
N VAL A 76 -6.18 -6.28 10.23
CA VAL A 76 -6.41 -6.29 11.68
C VAL A 76 -5.61 -5.18 12.36
N ASP A 77 -4.33 -5.04 12.04
CA ASP A 77 -3.45 -4.04 12.63
C ASP A 77 -3.85 -2.61 12.26
N VAL A 78 -4.17 -2.38 10.98
CA VAL A 78 -4.61 -1.06 10.50
C VAL A 78 -5.93 -0.67 11.15
N LEU A 79 -6.90 -1.59 11.25
CA LEU A 79 -8.17 -1.31 11.92
C LEU A 79 -7.99 -1.05 13.42
N HIS A 80 -7.03 -1.72 14.07
CA HIS A 80 -6.71 -1.44 15.46
C HIS A 80 -6.15 -0.03 15.64
N GLN A 81 -5.13 0.35 14.85
CA GLN A 81 -4.54 1.70 14.87
C GLN A 81 -5.58 2.78 14.53
N ALA A 82 -6.38 2.53 13.49
CA ALA A 82 -7.44 3.44 13.06
C ALA A 82 -8.56 3.59 14.10
N SER A 83 -8.75 2.61 14.99
CA SER A 83 -9.73 2.74 16.08
C SER A 83 -9.30 3.79 17.11
N GLU A 84 -8.00 3.97 17.31
CA GLU A 84 -7.42 4.92 18.27
C GLU A 84 -7.13 6.30 17.65
N ASP A 85 -6.95 6.37 16.32
CA ASP A 85 -6.66 7.61 15.61
C ASP A 85 -7.87 8.57 15.58
N ARG A 86 -7.73 9.76 16.16
CA ARG A 86 -8.80 10.79 16.19
C ARG A 86 -9.13 11.37 14.82
N SER A 87 -8.22 11.25 13.85
CA SER A 87 -8.38 11.74 12.47
C SER A 87 -9.37 10.86 11.69
N ILE A 88 -9.46 9.56 12.02
CA ILE A 88 -10.38 8.64 11.38
C ILE A 88 -11.76 8.69 12.04
N LYS A 89 -12.79 9.10 11.29
CA LYS A 89 -14.16 9.26 11.81
C LYS A 89 -15.07 8.08 11.52
N ALA A 90 -14.82 7.34 10.45
CA ALA A 90 -15.64 6.21 10.03
C ALA A 90 -14.82 5.20 9.23
N LEU A 91 -15.38 4.01 9.09
CA LEU A 91 -14.87 2.95 8.21
C LEU A 91 -15.90 2.70 7.10
N LEU A 92 -15.47 2.74 5.84
CA LEU A 92 -16.21 2.29 4.68
C LEU A 92 -15.63 0.96 4.22
N VAL A 93 -16.41 -0.11 4.30
CA VAL A 93 -16.04 -1.45 3.85
C VAL A 93 -16.67 -1.71 2.49
N ARG A 94 -15.86 -2.01 1.49
CA ARG A 94 -16.31 -2.47 0.18
C ARG A 94 -16.19 -3.99 0.15
N LEU A 95 -17.34 -4.64 0.09
CA LEU A 95 -17.44 -6.09 0.23
C LEU A 95 -16.81 -6.82 -0.96
N PRO A 96 -16.23 -8.01 -0.74
CA PRO A 96 -15.64 -8.82 -1.81
C PRO A 96 -16.73 -9.34 -2.76
N GLU A 97 -16.44 -9.41 -4.05
CA GLU A 97 -17.36 -9.97 -5.05
C GLU A 97 -17.25 -11.50 -5.16
N GLY A 98 -16.05 -12.05 -4.97
CA GLY A 98 -15.74 -13.48 -5.08
C GLY A 98 -15.71 -14.27 -3.77
N GLY A 99 -16.31 -13.73 -2.70
CA GLY A 99 -16.27 -14.35 -1.36
C GLY A 99 -14.92 -14.23 -0.66
N MET A 100 -14.82 -14.85 0.52
CA MET A 100 -13.64 -14.86 1.39
C MET A 100 -13.60 -16.18 2.17
N THR A 101 -12.42 -16.68 2.51
CA THR A 101 -12.32 -17.88 3.35
C THR A 101 -12.99 -17.63 4.72
N PRO A 102 -13.62 -18.64 5.34
CA PRO A 102 -14.27 -18.46 6.64
C PRO A 102 -13.31 -17.96 7.73
N ALA A 103 -12.05 -18.42 7.71
CA ALA A 103 -11.02 -17.99 8.67
C ALA A 103 -10.70 -16.49 8.51
N SER A 104 -10.39 -16.03 7.30
CA SER A 104 -10.12 -14.61 7.04
C SER A 104 -11.34 -13.75 7.36
N ALA A 105 -12.54 -14.22 7.02
CA ALA A 105 -13.79 -13.51 7.32
C ALA A 105 -14.02 -13.35 8.83
N ASP A 106 -13.70 -14.38 9.62
CA ASP A 106 -13.79 -14.35 11.07
C ASP A 106 -12.82 -13.34 11.70
N GLU A 107 -11.58 -13.29 11.21
CA GLU A 107 -10.58 -12.33 11.68
C GLU A 107 -10.97 -10.88 11.35
N VAL A 108 -11.33 -10.62 10.09
CA VAL A 108 -11.80 -9.31 9.64
C VAL A 108 -13.06 -8.88 10.40
N ARG A 109 -14.01 -9.80 10.62
CA ARG A 109 -15.22 -9.53 11.42
C ARG A 109 -14.84 -9.09 12.84
N GLN A 110 -13.92 -9.78 13.49
CA GLN A 110 -13.50 -9.42 14.85
C GLN A 110 -12.83 -8.06 14.89
N ALA A 111 -11.95 -7.74 13.93
CA ALA A 111 -11.32 -6.43 13.82
C ALA A 111 -12.35 -5.30 13.61
N ILE A 112 -13.32 -5.49 12.71
CA ILE A 112 -14.41 -4.53 12.49
C ILE A 112 -15.26 -4.35 13.76
N ARG A 113 -15.53 -5.41 14.52
CA ARG A 113 -16.25 -5.29 15.81
C ARG A 113 -15.46 -4.47 16.83
N ARG A 114 -14.14 -4.64 16.91
CA ARG A 114 -13.27 -3.83 17.79
C ARG A 114 -13.26 -2.36 17.36
N PHE A 115 -13.12 -2.09 16.07
CA PHE A 115 -13.20 -0.73 15.53
C PHE A 115 -14.55 -0.07 15.86
N ARG A 116 -15.66 -0.80 15.68
CA ARG A 116 -17.00 -0.28 16.01
C ARG A 116 -17.20 -0.07 17.52
N ALA A 117 -16.58 -0.90 18.36
CA ALA A 117 -16.61 -0.73 19.81
C ALA A 117 -15.90 0.55 20.28
N ALA A 118 -14.99 1.12 19.48
CA ALA A 118 -14.41 2.44 19.72
C ALA A 118 -15.40 3.61 19.44
N GLY A 119 -16.67 3.31 19.12
CA GLY A 119 -17.71 4.32 18.91
C GLY A 119 -17.74 4.92 17.50
N LYS A 120 -16.95 4.38 16.57
CA LYS A 120 -16.88 4.86 15.18
C LYS A 120 -17.85 4.09 14.28
N PRO A 121 -18.64 4.78 13.44
CA PRO A 121 -19.55 4.13 12.51
C PRO A 121 -18.80 3.30 11.47
N VAL A 122 -19.42 2.19 11.08
CA VAL A 122 -18.96 1.30 10.01
C VAL A 122 -20.05 1.21 8.95
N LEU A 123 -19.72 1.62 7.74
CA LEU A 123 -20.57 1.55 6.55
C LEU A 123 -20.09 0.39 5.70
N ALA A 124 -21.00 -0.47 5.26
CA ALA A 124 -20.68 -1.56 4.34
C ALA A 124 -21.41 -1.35 3.02
N HIS A 125 -20.68 -1.45 1.91
CA HIS A 125 -21.22 -1.31 0.57
C HIS A 125 -20.90 -2.57 -0.23
N SER A 126 -21.92 -3.12 -0.90
CA SER A 126 -21.75 -4.15 -1.91
C SER A 126 -22.48 -3.76 -3.19
N GLN A 127 -21.89 -4.08 -4.34
CA GLN A 127 -22.57 -3.97 -5.64
C GLN A 127 -23.50 -5.18 -5.90
N GLY A 128 -23.29 -6.29 -5.20
CA GLY A 128 -24.14 -7.49 -5.26
C GLY A 128 -24.15 -8.22 -3.92
N PHE A 129 -25.29 -8.75 -3.48
CA PHE A 129 -25.40 -9.45 -2.20
C PHE A 129 -24.94 -10.92 -2.26
N GLN A 130 -24.82 -11.47 -3.48
CA GLN A 130 -24.54 -12.88 -3.70
C GLN A 130 -23.05 -13.10 -4.05
N PRO A 131 -22.29 -13.89 -3.28
CA PRO A 131 -21.02 -14.41 -3.75
C PRO A 131 -21.33 -15.36 -4.92
N SER A 132 -20.62 -15.21 -6.03
CA SER A 132 -20.74 -16.15 -7.14
C SER A 132 -20.14 -17.49 -6.71
N GLY A 133 -21.01 -18.46 -6.38
CA GLY A 133 -20.74 -19.91 -6.37
C GLY A 133 -19.65 -20.40 -5.42
#